data_AF-T0QZ62-F1
#
_entry.id   AF-T0QZ62-F1
#
_cell.length_a   1.000
_cell.length_b   1.000
_cell.length_c   1.000
_cell.angle_alpha   90.00
_cell.angle_beta   90.00
_cell.angle_gamma   90.00
#
_symmetry.space_group_name_H-M   'P 1'
#
loop_
_entity.id
_entity.type
_entity.pdbx_description
1 polymer ?
#
loop_
_entity_poly.entity_id
_entity_poly.type
_entity_poly.pdbx_seq_one_letter_code
_entity_poly.pdbx_strand_id
1 'polypeptide(L)'
;MKDFFKKIKENEEGQAMFELVLFVPIMVYLGGLIMNFGNSINASINQQKATRGYSYYLLNGNSNGLADRELKQLPNLSIVSNNIIGWRFQEEGNGSISFGSFYRLPNVPFAGSDAEDCLEKYSENQTSCIKIFTLYGVCGETYARMATDNSFFRVDYPGNSVGYSSKSICAFK
;
A
#
# COMPACT_ATOMS: atom_id res chain seq x y z
N MET A 1 15.22 -24.77 -42.87
CA MET A 1 14.79 -23.67 -41.97
C MET A 1 14.88 -22.30 -42.66
N LYS A 2 16.00 -21.96 -43.33
CA LYS A 2 16.14 -20.68 -44.07
C LYS A 2 15.12 -20.48 -45.21
N ASP A 3 14.75 -21.52 -45.93
CA ASP A 3 13.75 -21.43 -47.01
C ASP A 3 12.31 -21.25 -46.53
N PHE A 4 12.02 -21.62 -45.28
CA PHE A 4 10.68 -21.47 -44.68
C PHE A 4 10.38 -20.00 -44.35
N PHE A 5 11.36 -19.29 -43.78
CA PHE A 5 11.26 -17.85 -43.51
C PHE A 5 11.22 -17.01 -44.79
N LYS A 6 11.83 -17.47 -45.89
CA LYS A 6 11.79 -16.76 -47.18
C LYS A 6 10.41 -16.82 -47.83
N LYS A 7 9.74 -17.98 -47.76
CA LYS A 7 8.38 -18.17 -48.30
C LYS A 7 7.29 -17.40 -47.54
N ILE A 8 7.46 -17.19 -46.23
CA ILE A 8 6.53 -16.37 -45.43
C ILE A 8 6.62 -14.89 -45.81
N LYS A 9 7.80 -14.42 -46.24
CA LYS A 9 8.05 -13.01 -46.56
C LYS A 9 7.46 -12.54 -47.90
N GLU A 10 7.06 -13.47 -48.77
CA GLU A 10 6.51 -13.17 -50.10
C GLU A 10 4.97 -13.36 -50.16
N ASN A 11 4.33 -13.72 -49.04
CA ASN A 11 2.91 -14.07 -48.99
C ASN A 11 2.19 -13.27 -47.88
N GLU A 12 1.58 -12.14 -48.26
CA GLU A 12 0.91 -11.18 -47.36
C GLU A 12 -0.15 -11.85 -46.46
N GLU A 13 -0.89 -12.84 -46.96
CA GLU A 13 -1.89 -13.59 -46.17
C GLU A 13 -1.26 -14.45 -45.06
N GLY A 14 -0.05 -14.98 -45.27
CA GLY A 14 0.67 -15.79 -44.29
C GLY A 14 1.29 -14.94 -43.17
N GLN A 15 1.69 -13.71 -43.49
CA GLN A 15 2.17 -12.75 -42.51
C GLN A 15 1.07 -12.33 -41.53
N ALA A 16 -0.16 -12.07 -42.02
CA ALA A 16 -1.28 -11.70 -41.17
C ALA A 16 -1.67 -12.79 -40.15
N MET A 17 -1.66 -14.07 -40.56
CA MET A 17 -1.88 -15.18 -39.62
C MET A 17 -0.77 -15.28 -38.57
N PHE A 18 0.48 -15.07 -38.96
CA PHE A 18 1.61 -15.10 -38.03
C PHE A 18 1.55 -13.95 -37.02
N GLU A 19 1.23 -12.74 -37.47
CA GLU A 19 1.02 -11.57 -36.61
C GLU A 19 -0.13 -11.81 -35.63
N LEU A 20 -1.27 -12.35 -36.09
CA LEU A 20 -2.40 -12.68 -35.21
C LEU A 20 -2.00 -13.65 -34.09
N VAL A 21 -1.30 -14.74 -34.42
CA VAL A 21 -0.86 -15.76 -33.46
C VAL A 21 0.10 -15.17 -32.42
N LEU A 22 0.90 -14.18 -32.81
CA LEU A 22 1.84 -13.51 -31.92
C LEU A 22 1.19 -12.39 -31.07
N PHE A 23 0.27 -11.61 -31.65
CA PHE A 23 -0.35 -10.47 -30.98
C PHE A 23 -1.50 -10.85 -30.05
N VAL A 24 -2.29 -11.88 -30.37
CA VAL A 24 -3.44 -12.28 -29.54
C VAL A 24 -3.02 -12.62 -28.09
N PRO A 25 -1.98 -13.43 -27.85
CA PRO A 25 -1.52 -13.70 -26.48
C PRO A 25 -1.08 -12.44 -25.73
N ILE A 26 -0.44 -11.50 -26.43
CA ILE A 26 0.00 -10.22 -25.85
C ILE A 26 -1.22 -9.37 -25.46
N MET A 27 -2.24 -9.31 -26.32
CA MET A 27 -3.48 -8.57 -26.05
C MET A 27 -4.25 -9.17 -24.87
N VAL A 28 -4.36 -10.50 -24.79
CA VAL A 28 -5.00 -11.18 -23.66
C VAL A 28 -4.24 -10.92 -22.36
N TYR A 29 -2.91 -10.96 -22.40
CA TYR A 29 -2.06 -10.63 -21.26
C TYR A 29 -2.26 -9.19 -20.79
N LEU A 30 -2.25 -8.22 -21.71
CA LEU A 30 -2.50 -6.81 -21.40
C LEU A 30 -3.91 -6.59 -20.84
N GLY A 31 -4.91 -7.27 -21.39
CA GLY A 31 -6.27 -7.25 -20.87
C GLY A 31 -6.34 -7.76 -19.41
N GLY A 32 -5.68 -8.88 -19.14
CA GLY A 32 -5.57 -9.44 -17.79
C GLY A 32 -4.84 -8.51 -16.81
N LEU A 33 -3.78 -7.83 -17.25
CA LEU A 33 -3.10 -6.80 -16.45
C LEU A 33 -4.06 -5.66 -16.10
N ILE A 34 -4.71 -5.06 -17.11
CA ILE A 34 -5.62 -3.92 -16.91
C ILE A 34 -6.75 -4.28 -15.94
N MET A 35 -7.32 -5.49 -16.06
CA MET A 35 -8.37 -5.94 -15.13
C MET A 35 -7.86 -6.08 -13.70
N ASN A 36 -6.70 -6.70 -13.48
CA ASN A 36 -6.13 -6.86 -12.13
C ASN A 36 -5.73 -5.52 -11.50
N PHE A 37 -5.18 -4.59 -12.29
CA PHE A 37 -4.93 -3.22 -11.83
C PHE A 37 -6.23 -2.46 -11.52
N GLY A 38 -7.25 -2.57 -12.37
CA GLY A 38 -8.55 -1.93 -12.13
C GLY A 38 -9.21 -2.44 -10.84
N ASN A 39 -9.16 -3.76 -10.62
CA ASN A 39 -9.69 -4.38 -9.39
C ASN A 39 -8.90 -3.95 -8.15
N SER A 40 -7.58 -3.85 -8.23
CA SER A 40 -6.75 -3.41 -7.10
C SER A 40 -7.00 -1.95 -6.74
N ILE A 41 -7.17 -1.07 -7.72
CA ILE A 41 -7.55 0.33 -7.50
C ILE A 41 -8.94 0.43 -6.84
N ASN A 42 -9.91 -0.35 -7.32
CA ASN A 42 -11.25 -0.32 -6.74
C ASN A 42 -11.24 -0.78 -5.26
N ALA A 43 -10.50 -1.84 -4.96
CA ALA A 43 -10.37 -2.31 -3.58
C ALA A 43 -9.65 -1.31 -2.68
N SER A 44 -8.61 -0.63 -3.16
CA SER A 44 -7.91 0.37 -2.35
C SER A 44 -8.82 1.56 -1.99
N ILE A 45 -9.65 2.01 -2.94
CA ILE A 45 -10.64 3.07 -2.70
C ILE A 45 -11.64 2.63 -1.63
N ASN A 46 -12.16 1.41 -1.71
CA ASN A 46 -13.15 0.91 -0.76
C ASN A 46 -12.53 0.69 0.62
N GLN A 47 -11.30 0.18 0.70
CA GLN A 47 -10.57 0.11 1.97
C GLN A 47 -10.35 1.49 2.56
N GLN A 48 -9.99 2.51 1.77
CA GLN A 48 -9.79 3.87 2.27
C GLN A 48 -11.06 4.48 2.84
N LYS A 49 -12.21 4.26 2.17
CA LYS A 49 -13.53 4.69 2.69
C LYS A 49 -13.84 4.01 4.03
N ALA A 50 -13.63 2.70 4.12
CA ALA A 50 -13.86 1.95 5.35
C ALA A 50 -12.93 2.40 6.49
N THR A 51 -11.63 2.55 6.20
CA THR A 51 -10.62 3.01 7.19
C THR A 51 -10.97 4.40 7.71
N ARG A 52 -11.38 5.30 6.82
CA ARG A 52 -11.82 6.66 7.18
C ARG A 52 -13.06 6.63 8.06
N GLY A 53 -14.08 5.87 7.70
CA GLY A 53 -15.30 5.73 8.50
C GLY A 53 -15.02 5.16 9.89
N TYR A 54 -14.18 4.13 9.97
CA TYR A 54 -13.77 3.53 11.23
C TYR A 54 -12.94 4.50 12.09
N SER A 55 -12.04 5.27 11.49
CA SER A 55 -11.27 6.30 12.19
C SER A 55 -12.17 7.35 12.84
N TYR A 56 -13.19 7.86 12.13
CA TYR A 56 -14.14 8.79 12.73
C TYR A 56 -15.06 8.14 13.77
N TYR A 57 -15.38 6.86 13.61
CA TYR A 57 -16.11 6.13 14.65
C TYR A 57 -15.31 6.05 15.96
N LEU A 58 -14.00 5.76 15.88
CA LEU A 58 -13.12 5.72 17.06
C LEU A 58 -12.91 7.10 17.70
N LEU A 59 -12.89 8.16 16.88
CA LEU A 59 -12.79 9.54 17.35
C LEU A 59 -14.13 10.13 17.79
N ASN A 60 -15.24 9.41 17.62
CA ASN A 60 -16.56 9.92 17.95
C ASN A 60 -16.68 10.13 19.47
N GLY A 61 -16.96 11.36 19.88
CA GLY A 61 -17.04 11.76 21.29
C GLY A 61 -15.68 11.98 21.97
N ASN A 62 -14.56 11.83 21.25
CA ASN A 62 -13.22 12.12 21.77
C ASN A 62 -12.34 12.79 20.70
N SER A 63 -12.27 14.12 20.74
CA SER A 63 -11.43 14.93 19.84
C SER A 63 -9.93 14.80 20.10
N ASN A 64 -9.54 14.27 21.27
CA ASN A 64 -8.14 14.14 21.67
C ASN A 64 -7.49 12.84 21.14
N GLY A 65 -8.29 11.94 20.57
CA GLY A 65 -7.82 10.65 20.07
C GLY A 65 -7.31 9.70 21.17
N LEU A 66 -6.56 8.67 20.75
CA LEU A 66 -5.99 7.62 21.60
C LEU A 66 -4.60 8.01 22.16
N ALA A 67 -4.46 9.17 22.77
CA ALA A 67 -3.12 9.77 22.94
C ALA A 67 -2.26 9.15 24.08
N ASP A 68 -2.76 9.06 25.33
CA ASP A 68 -1.81 8.93 26.45
C ASP A 68 -1.18 7.54 26.63
N ARG A 69 -1.91 6.45 26.34
CA ARG A 69 -1.40 5.09 26.55
C ARG A 69 -0.42 4.65 25.46
N GLU A 70 -0.66 5.07 24.23
CA GLU A 70 0.12 4.67 23.05
C GLU A 70 1.41 5.49 22.95
N LEU A 71 1.38 6.78 23.28
CA LEU A 71 2.56 7.64 23.29
C LEU A 71 3.62 7.18 24.30
N LYS A 72 3.21 6.59 25.43
CA LYS A 72 4.14 6.02 26.44
C LYS A 72 4.97 4.85 25.90
N GLN A 73 4.50 4.19 24.83
CA GLN A 73 5.22 3.08 24.20
C GLN A 73 6.26 3.55 23.17
N LEU A 74 6.33 4.86 22.88
CA LEU A 74 7.21 5.44 21.86
C LEU A 74 8.30 6.30 22.53
N PRO A 75 9.46 5.71 22.90
CA PRO A 75 10.45 6.36 23.78
C PRO A 75 11.23 7.52 23.14
N ASN A 76 11.21 7.65 21.80
CA ASN A 76 12.08 8.58 21.06
C ASN A 76 11.32 9.75 20.42
N LEU A 77 10.03 9.93 20.72
CA LEU A 77 9.25 11.04 20.18
C LEU A 77 9.20 12.20 21.18
N SER A 78 9.51 13.41 20.71
CA SER A 78 9.47 14.64 21.50
C SER A 78 8.17 15.42 21.29
N ILE A 79 7.62 15.36 20.08
CA ILE A 79 6.37 16.02 19.69
C ILE A 79 5.59 15.07 18.76
N VAL A 80 4.30 14.88 19.01
CA VAL A 80 3.40 14.07 18.19
C VAL A 80 2.10 14.83 17.97
N SER A 81 1.58 14.88 16.74
CA SER A 81 0.40 15.66 16.39
C SER A 81 -0.55 14.96 15.42
N ASN A 82 -0.66 13.64 15.50
CA ASN A 82 -1.46 12.85 14.57
C ASN A 82 -2.13 11.63 15.24
N ASN A 83 -3.32 11.28 14.76
CA ASN A 83 -3.92 9.97 14.99
C ASN A 83 -4.00 9.26 13.63
N ILE A 84 -3.30 8.13 13.50
CA ILE A 84 -3.29 7.32 12.27
C ILE A 84 -3.82 5.94 12.61
N ILE A 85 -4.73 5.45 11.77
CA ILE A 85 -5.22 4.08 11.78
C ILE A 85 -4.86 3.44 10.45
N GLY A 86 -4.32 2.24 10.51
CA GLY A 86 -4.02 1.43 9.34
C GLY A 86 -4.52 0.01 9.52
N TRP A 87 -4.78 -0.64 8.41
CA TRP A 87 -4.97 -2.08 8.41
C TRP A 87 -3.61 -2.73 8.52
N ARG A 88 -3.25 -3.29 9.69
CA ARG A 88 -2.08 -4.18 9.73
C ARG A 88 -2.40 -5.46 8.95
N PHE A 89 -1.37 -6.06 8.37
CA PHE A 89 -1.48 -7.46 8.02
C PHE A 89 -1.73 -8.23 9.31
N GLN A 90 -2.85 -8.94 9.38
CA GLN A 90 -2.99 -9.95 10.41
C GLN A 90 -1.98 -11.02 10.06
N GLU A 91 -1.01 -11.21 10.95
CA GLU A 91 0.07 -12.16 10.79
C GLU A 91 -0.28 -13.42 11.55
N GLU A 92 -0.35 -14.53 10.84
CA GLU A 92 -0.37 -15.87 11.41
C GLU A 92 1.00 -16.53 11.15
N GLY A 93 1.42 -17.43 12.04
CA GLY A 93 2.72 -18.11 11.90
C GLY A 93 3.96 -17.23 12.13
N ASN A 94 3.92 -16.30 13.09
CA ASN A 94 5.08 -15.46 13.46
C ASN A 94 5.51 -14.46 12.36
N GLY A 95 4.57 -13.98 11.54
CA GLY A 95 4.83 -12.97 10.50
C GLY A 95 5.07 -13.51 9.09
N SER A 96 4.79 -14.80 8.85
CA SER A 96 4.97 -15.45 7.55
C SER A 96 3.78 -15.33 6.62
N ILE A 97 2.55 -15.30 7.15
CA ILE A 97 1.30 -15.24 6.38
C ILE A 97 0.63 -13.89 6.59
N SER A 98 0.23 -13.24 5.50
CA SER A 98 -0.35 -11.90 5.49
C SER A 98 -1.76 -11.92 4.87
N PHE A 99 -2.80 -11.64 5.68
CA PHE A 99 -4.20 -11.65 5.21
C PHE A 99 -4.68 -10.34 4.55
N GLY A 100 -3.77 -9.60 3.90
CA GLY A 100 -4.16 -8.41 3.14
C GLY A 100 -4.86 -8.75 1.83
N SER A 101 -5.68 -7.83 1.31
CA SER A 101 -6.18 -7.96 -0.07
C SER A 101 -5.01 -7.92 -1.05
N PHE A 102 -4.89 -8.95 -1.87
CA PHE A 102 -3.86 -9.03 -2.89
C PHE A 102 -4.48 -9.26 -4.27
N TYR A 103 -3.80 -8.76 -5.29
CA TYR A 103 -4.15 -8.96 -6.68
C TYR A 103 -2.95 -9.55 -7.41
N ARG A 104 -3.14 -10.71 -8.00
CA ARG A 104 -2.07 -11.40 -8.72
C ARG A 104 -2.06 -10.92 -10.17
N LEU A 105 -0.90 -10.48 -10.63
CA LEU A 105 -0.68 -10.19 -12.03
C LEU A 105 -0.60 -11.52 -12.80
N PRO A 106 -1.17 -11.59 -14.01
CA PRO A 106 -1.01 -12.75 -14.85
C PRO A 106 0.47 -12.98 -15.13
N ASN A 107 0.92 -14.23 -15.15
CA ASN A 107 2.28 -14.56 -15.53
C ASN A 107 2.46 -14.23 -17.01
N VAL A 108 3.65 -13.75 -17.39
CA VAL A 108 3.99 -13.57 -18.81
C VAL A 108 3.99 -14.94 -19.49
N PRO A 109 3.36 -15.09 -20.68
CA PRO A 109 3.25 -16.39 -21.34
C PRO A 109 4.59 -17.07 -21.67
N PHE A 110 5.68 -16.28 -21.74
CA PHE A 110 6.99 -16.73 -22.18
C PHE A 110 8.05 -16.79 -21.07
N ALA A 111 7.75 -16.30 -19.86
CA ALA A 111 8.61 -16.53 -18.72
C ALA A 111 7.92 -17.55 -17.82
N GLY A 112 8.47 -18.76 -17.77
CA GLY A 112 8.02 -19.83 -16.90
C GLY A 112 8.36 -19.51 -15.45
N SER A 113 7.63 -18.56 -14.85
CA SER A 113 7.68 -18.34 -13.41
C SER A 113 6.61 -19.21 -12.75
N ASP A 114 7.01 -19.90 -11.68
CA ASP A 114 6.08 -20.60 -10.81
C ASP A 114 5.06 -19.62 -10.24
N ALA A 115 3.89 -20.15 -9.89
CA ALA A 115 2.82 -19.38 -9.30
C ALA A 115 3.22 -18.89 -7.89
N GLU A 116 3.63 -17.63 -7.77
CA GLU A 116 3.91 -17.00 -6.47
C GLU A 116 2.63 -16.97 -5.61
N ASP A 117 2.73 -17.45 -4.37
CA ASP A 117 1.66 -17.30 -3.38
C ASP A 117 1.74 -15.90 -2.76
N CYS A 118 0.81 -15.04 -3.18
CA CYS A 118 0.72 -13.67 -2.69
C CYS A 118 0.38 -13.56 -1.20
N LEU A 119 0.01 -14.64 -0.51
CA LEU A 119 -0.22 -14.65 0.94
C LEU A 119 1.08 -14.63 1.74
N GLU A 120 2.15 -15.20 1.18
CA GLU A 120 3.43 -15.30 1.85
C GLU A 120 4.20 -13.97 1.82
N LYS A 121 5.15 -13.83 2.74
CA LYS A 121 6.07 -12.70 2.76
C LYS A 121 6.99 -12.76 1.54
N TYR A 122 7.29 -11.60 0.95
CA TYR A 122 8.20 -11.53 -0.20
C TYR A 122 9.55 -12.13 0.18
N SER A 123 9.94 -13.20 -0.51
CA SER A 123 11.26 -13.82 -0.41
C SER A 123 12.26 -13.19 -1.38
N GLU A 124 11.76 -12.60 -2.46
CA GLU A 124 12.55 -12.05 -3.57
C GLU A 124 12.23 -10.57 -3.85
N ASN A 125 13.13 -9.90 -4.58
CA ASN A 125 13.00 -8.48 -4.96
C ASN A 125 12.00 -8.23 -6.11
N GLN A 126 11.51 -9.30 -6.75
CA GLN A 126 10.51 -9.23 -7.81
C GLN A 126 9.27 -9.97 -7.35
N THR A 127 8.12 -9.32 -7.43
CA THR A 127 6.83 -9.91 -7.09
C THR A 127 5.83 -9.65 -8.21
N SER A 128 5.03 -10.66 -8.49
CA SER A 128 3.88 -10.61 -9.38
C SER A 128 2.60 -10.19 -8.64
N CYS A 129 2.70 -9.82 -7.37
CA CYS A 129 1.57 -9.53 -6.50
C CYS A 129 1.47 -8.03 -6.17
N ILE A 130 0.25 -7.49 -6.27
CA ILE A 130 -0.09 -6.17 -5.78
C ILE A 130 -0.76 -6.34 -4.41
N LYS A 131 -0.06 -5.96 -3.34
CA LYS A 131 -0.63 -5.87 -1.99
C LYS A 131 -1.08 -4.45 -1.70
N ILE A 132 -2.32 -4.30 -1.27
CA ILE A 132 -2.88 -2.99 -0.93
C ILE A 132 -2.75 -2.79 0.57
N PHE A 133 -2.17 -1.65 0.95
CA PHE A 133 -2.09 -1.21 2.32
C PHE A 133 -2.72 0.17 2.44
N THR A 134 -3.64 0.31 3.39
CA THR A 134 -4.38 1.56 3.58
C THR A 134 -4.13 2.10 4.96
N LEU A 135 -3.63 3.34 4.99
CA LEU A 135 -3.50 4.18 6.17
C LEU A 135 -4.44 5.36 6.03
N TYR A 136 -5.09 5.73 7.13
CA TYR A 136 -5.84 6.96 7.23
C TYR A 136 -5.47 7.65 8.54
N GLY A 137 -5.17 8.93 8.46
CA GLY A 137 -4.90 9.73 9.65
C GLY A 137 -5.40 11.14 9.51
N VAL A 138 -5.69 11.74 10.66
CA VAL A 138 -6.06 13.15 10.79
C VAL A 138 -5.04 13.84 11.68
N CYS A 139 -4.72 15.07 11.34
CA CYS A 139 -3.98 15.96 12.24
C CYS A 139 -4.87 16.21 13.46
N GLY A 140 -4.35 15.84 14.63
CA GLY A 140 -5.04 16.01 15.90
C GLY A 140 -4.32 17.00 16.79
N GLU A 141 -4.63 16.91 18.08
CA GLU A 141 -3.94 17.67 19.13
C GLU A 141 -2.44 17.38 19.14
N THR A 142 -1.64 18.41 19.44
CA THR A 142 -0.19 18.28 19.56
C THR A 142 0.18 17.97 21.00
N TYR A 143 0.89 16.86 21.17
CA TYR A 143 1.46 16.44 22.44
C TYR A 143 2.96 16.67 22.43
N ALA A 144 3.47 17.36 23.45
CA ALA A 144 4.89 17.52 23.68
C ALA A 144 5.30 16.71 24.90
N ARG A 145 6.51 16.16 24.85
CA ARG A 145 7.09 15.42 25.98
C ARG A 145 7.74 16.38 26.97
N MET A 146 7.45 16.24 28.26
CA MET A 146 8.16 16.98 29.30
C MET A 146 9.55 16.37 29.52
N ALA A 147 10.57 17.23 29.58
CA ALA A 147 11.95 16.82 29.84
C ALA A 147 12.16 16.23 31.25
N THR A 148 11.26 16.54 32.19
CA THR A 148 11.40 16.18 33.61
C THR A 148 10.82 14.82 33.98
N ASP A 149 9.67 14.43 33.39
CA ASP A 149 8.92 13.23 33.78
C ASP A 149 8.59 12.31 32.59
N ASN A 150 9.12 12.61 31.40
CA ASN A 150 8.85 11.86 30.17
C ASN A 150 7.36 11.72 29.80
N SER A 151 6.46 12.41 30.50
CA SER A 151 5.03 12.43 30.26
C SER A 151 4.69 13.36 29.08
N PHE A 152 3.62 13.03 28.37
CA PHE A 152 3.12 13.83 27.27
C PHE A 152 2.01 14.76 27.78
N PHE A 153 2.09 16.05 27.41
CA PHE A 153 1.06 17.03 27.71
C PHE A 153 0.58 17.68 26.41
N ARG A 154 -0.68 18.12 26.41
CA ARG A 154 -1.28 18.83 25.28
C ARG A 154 -0.73 20.26 25.22
N VAL A 155 -0.33 20.68 24.03
CA VAL A 155 0.11 22.06 23.78
C VAL A 155 -1.11 22.88 23.37
N ASP A 156 -1.71 23.62 24.31
CA ASP A 156 -3.00 24.30 24.07
C ASP A 156 -2.91 25.51 23.10
N TYR A 157 -1.73 26.11 22.83
CA TYR A 157 -1.52 27.12 21.78
C TYR A 157 0.00 27.27 21.49
N PRO A 158 0.45 27.61 20.26
CA PRO A 158 1.85 27.95 19.98
C PRO A 158 2.26 29.35 20.51
N GLY A 159 1.57 29.85 21.54
CA GLY A 159 1.79 31.15 22.14
C GLY A 159 2.59 31.04 23.44
N ASN A 160 3.87 31.36 23.36
CA ASN A 160 4.69 31.91 24.45
C ASN A 160 4.75 31.10 25.75
N SER A 161 5.57 30.04 25.78
CA SER A 161 6.35 29.69 27.00
C SER A 161 7.30 28.49 26.83
N VAL A 162 7.29 27.80 25.69
CA VAL A 162 8.32 26.80 25.38
C VAL A 162 8.82 27.06 23.96
N GLY A 163 10.08 27.47 23.83
CA GLY A 163 10.71 27.93 22.58
C GLY A 163 10.89 26.86 21.50
N TYR A 164 9.82 26.14 21.14
CA TYR A 164 9.82 25.22 20.01
C TYR A 164 9.26 25.91 18.78
N SER A 165 10.16 26.58 18.04
CA SER A 165 9.97 26.80 16.61
C SER A 165 10.24 25.48 15.92
N SER A 166 9.22 24.67 15.71
CA SER A 166 9.32 23.54 14.79
C SER A 166 8.00 23.42 14.08
N LYS A 167 8.08 23.38 12.75
CA LYS A 167 6.96 23.09 11.88
C LYS A 167 6.28 21.81 12.42
N SER A 168 5.10 21.95 13.01
CA SER A 168 4.23 20.83 13.36
C SER A 168 3.69 20.28 12.05
N ILE A 169 4.53 19.52 11.34
CA ILE A 169 4.13 18.84 10.12
C ILE A 169 3.49 17.54 10.57
N CYS A 170 2.23 17.35 10.20
CA CYS A 170 1.67 16.02 10.03
C CYS A 170 2.42 15.34 8.87
N ALA A 171 3.69 14.98 9.08
CA ALA A 171 4.57 14.44 8.06
C ALA A 171 4.69 12.94 8.26
N PHE A 172 4.14 12.21 7.29
CA PHE A 172 4.78 10.97 6.87
C PHE A 172 6.13 11.36 6.25
N LYS A 173 7.22 10.92 6.88
CA LYS A 173 8.54 10.93 6.27
C LYS A 173 8.99 9.50 6.05
#